data_AF-A0A7X3RM87-F1
#
_entry.id   AF-A0A7X3RM87-F1
#
_cell.length_a   1.000
_cell.length_b   1.000
_cell.length_c   1.000
_cell.angle_alpha   90.00
_cell.angle_beta   90.00
_cell.angle_gamma   90.00
#
_symmetry.space_group_name_H-M   'P 1'
#
loop_
_entity.id
_entity.type
_entity.pdbx_description
1 polymer ?
#
loop_
_entity_poly.entity_id
_entity_poly.type
_entity_poly.pdbx_seq_one_letter_code
_entity_poly.pdbx_strand_id
1 'polypeptide(L)'
;MVRETDTHFIVPIREVSSTPYDDLVFNIDVAETHSYTVRGTAVHNCTAPMRDENQLHAAVVELVALDNAQIKYSTVQNWYPGDIDGKGGIYNFVTKRGACRGANSKISWTQVETGSAITWKYPSCILQGDNSVGEFYSVAVTSLKQQADTGTKMIHIGKNTRSTIISKGISALLGQNTYRGAVQVLKGAHNARNFTQCDSMLIGDQCGAHTFPYIDVRNPSAQVEHEATTSKIGEDQIFYCNQRGISTEDAVSMIVNGFCKEVLAELPMEFAVEAQKLLGISLEGSVG
;
A
#
# COMPACT_ATOMS: atom_id res chain seq x y z
N MET A 1 -6.76 23.09 -11.67
CA MET A 1 -7.17 22.71 -13.04
C MET A 1 -6.70 21.28 -13.30
N VAL A 2 -7.58 20.36 -13.72
CA VAL A 2 -7.16 18.98 -14.07
C VAL A 2 -6.12 19.09 -15.17
N ARG A 3 -4.91 18.60 -14.91
CA ARG A 3 -3.80 18.62 -15.87
C ARG A 3 -3.76 17.26 -16.54
N GLU A 4 -4.24 17.24 -17.77
CA GLU A 4 -4.16 16.07 -18.64
C GLU A 4 -2.71 15.93 -19.12
N THR A 5 -2.14 14.74 -18.96
CA THR A 5 -0.88 14.34 -19.59
C THR A 5 -1.17 13.20 -20.57
N ASP A 6 -0.18 12.86 -21.39
CA ASP A 6 -0.32 11.78 -22.39
C ASP A 6 -0.64 10.40 -21.81
N THR A 7 -0.47 10.21 -20.49
CA THR A 7 -0.56 8.92 -19.79
C THR A 7 -1.53 8.92 -18.60
N HIS A 8 -1.93 10.09 -18.09
CA HIS A 8 -2.76 10.18 -16.88
C HIS A 8 -3.30 11.59 -16.61
N PHE A 9 -4.33 11.66 -15.77
CA PHE A 9 -4.90 12.92 -15.30
C PHE A 9 -4.35 13.27 -13.92
N ILE A 10 -3.77 14.46 -13.80
CA ILE A 10 -3.39 15.04 -12.50
C ILE A 10 -4.56 15.90 -12.05
N VAL A 11 -5.28 15.44 -11.03
CA VAL A 11 -6.43 16.14 -10.46
C VAL A 11 -5.94 16.92 -9.24
N PRO A 12 -5.77 18.27 -9.32
CA PRO A 12 -5.38 19.02 -8.14
C PRO A 12 -6.53 19.05 -7.15
N ILE A 13 -6.19 18.92 -5.87
CA ILE A 13 -7.11 19.13 -4.76
C ILE A 13 -7.62 20.58 -4.88
N ARG A 14 -8.90 20.73 -5.25
CA ARG A 14 -9.51 22.04 -5.56
C ARG A 14 -9.74 22.87 -4.30
N GLU A 15 -10.01 22.21 -3.20
CA GLU A 15 -10.26 22.78 -1.90
C GLU A 15 -10.01 21.70 -0.85
N VAL A 16 -9.38 22.06 0.27
CA VAL A 16 -9.35 21.21 1.46
C VAL A 16 -10.34 21.82 2.43
N SER A 17 -11.57 21.33 2.41
CA SER A 17 -12.58 21.67 3.41
C SER A 17 -12.61 20.58 4.48
N SER A 18 -12.62 20.99 5.74
CA SER A 18 -12.76 20.07 6.87
C SER A 18 -14.14 20.30 7.46
N THR A 19 -15.04 19.35 7.22
CA THR A 19 -16.35 19.28 7.87
C THR A 19 -16.44 17.98 8.66
N PRO A 20 -16.91 18.01 9.92
CA PRO A 20 -17.29 16.79 10.61
C PRO A 20 -18.35 16.08 9.76
N TYR A 21 -18.07 14.85 9.35
CA TYR A 21 -18.95 14.05 8.51
C TYR A 21 -19.24 12.75 9.25
N ASP A 22 -20.51 12.52 9.55
CA ASP A 22 -20.98 11.39 10.38
C ASP A 22 -21.29 10.13 9.55
N ASP A 23 -20.91 10.09 8.27
CA ASP A 23 -21.20 8.98 7.33
C ASP A 23 -19.93 8.51 6.57
N LEU A 24 -20.05 7.50 5.71
CA LEU A 24 -18.93 6.92 4.95
C LEU A 24 -18.35 7.88 3.91
N VAL A 25 -17.03 8.04 3.89
CA VAL A 25 -16.32 8.92 2.95
C VAL A 25 -15.96 8.13 1.69
N PHE A 26 -16.49 8.57 0.54
CA PHE A 26 -16.08 8.04 -0.76
C PHE A 26 -14.95 8.92 -1.32
N ASN A 27 -13.77 8.34 -1.58
CA ASN A 27 -12.53 9.07 -1.91
C ASN A 27 -12.48 9.69 -3.33
N ILE A 28 -13.61 9.70 -4.03
CA ILE A 28 -13.87 10.58 -5.16
C ILE A 28 -15.13 11.34 -4.75
N ASP A 29 -15.00 12.64 -4.46
CA ASP A 29 -16.15 13.47 -4.13
C ASP A 29 -17.08 13.48 -5.34
N VAL A 30 -18.20 12.76 -5.21
CA VAL A 30 -19.29 12.78 -6.18
C VAL A 30 -20.54 13.05 -5.40
N ALA A 31 -21.14 14.21 -5.66
CA ALA A 31 -22.44 14.59 -5.14
C ALA A 31 -23.55 13.54 -5.44
N GLU A 32 -23.33 12.62 -6.39
CA GLU A 32 -24.24 11.53 -6.77
C GLU A 32 -23.49 10.29 -7.29
N THR A 33 -24.15 9.12 -7.25
CA THR A 33 -23.61 7.82 -7.65
C THR A 33 -23.32 7.76 -9.16
N HIS A 34 -22.10 8.13 -9.58
CA HIS A 34 -21.67 7.99 -10.98
C HIS A 34 -20.37 7.19 -11.11
N SER A 35 -20.38 6.23 -12.04
CA SER A 35 -19.22 5.43 -12.42
C SER A 35 -18.29 6.23 -13.33
N TYR A 36 -17.02 6.38 -12.96
CA TYR A 36 -16.01 7.00 -13.81
C TYR A 36 -15.24 5.97 -14.63
N THR A 37 -15.05 6.26 -15.91
CA THR A 37 -14.13 5.50 -16.76
C THR A 37 -12.78 6.21 -16.75
N VAL A 38 -11.82 5.70 -15.96
CA VAL A 38 -10.44 6.21 -15.97
C VAL A 38 -9.64 5.39 -16.99
N ARG A 39 -9.09 6.07 -17.99
CA ARG A 39 -8.03 5.53 -18.85
C ARG A 39 -6.70 6.11 -18.36
N GLY A 40 -5.96 5.40 -17.51
CA GLY A 40 -4.65 5.85 -16.99
C GLY A 40 -4.48 5.72 -15.48
N THR A 41 -3.79 6.69 -14.88
CA THR A 41 -3.42 6.70 -13.45
C THR A 41 -4.37 7.59 -12.63
N ALA A 42 -4.81 7.09 -11.47
CA ALA A 42 -5.48 7.86 -10.42
C ALA A 42 -4.57 7.89 -9.18
N VAL A 43 -4.41 9.06 -8.56
CA VAL A 43 -3.61 9.23 -7.34
C VAL A 43 -4.48 9.82 -6.24
N HIS A 44 -4.37 9.27 -5.04
CA HIS A 44 -5.11 9.69 -3.86
C HIS A 44 -4.16 10.03 -2.71
N ASN A 45 -4.29 11.22 -2.15
CA ASN A 45 -3.54 11.68 -0.98
C ASN A 45 -4.52 12.08 0.13
N CYS A 46 -4.24 11.68 1.37
CA CYS A 46 -4.99 12.11 2.55
C CYS A 46 -4.03 12.37 3.70
N THR A 47 -4.15 13.56 4.28
CA THR A 47 -3.42 14.00 5.48
C THR A 47 -4.45 14.48 6.49
N ALA A 48 -4.22 14.21 7.77
CA ALA A 48 -5.18 14.54 8.82
C ALA A 48 -4.53 15.33 9.97
N PRO A 49 -5.26 16.28 10.59
CA PRO A 49 -4.76 17.07 11.71
C PRO A 49 -4.67 16.25 13.00
N MET A 50 -3.73 16.61 13.87
CA MET A 50 -3.54 16.00 15.20
C MET A 50 -4.78 16.23 16.07
N ARG A 51 -5.33 15.17 16.65
CA ARG A 51 -6.39 15.24 17.66
C ARG A 51 -6.16 14.16 18.73
N ASP A 52 -6.52 14.49 19.96
CA ASP A 52 -6.50 13.59 21.11
C ASP A 52 -7.56 12.49 21.04
N GLU A 53 -8.63 12.71 20.27
CA GLU A 53 -9.68 11.74 20.03
C GLU A 53 -9.39 10.90 18.79
N ASN A 54 -9.72 9.61 18.86
CA ASN A 54 -9.58 8.70 17.74
C ASN A 54 -10.54 9.10 16.62
N GLN A 55 -10.02 9.23 15.40
CA GLN A 55 -10.83 9.52 14.22
C GLN A 55 -10.96 8.27 13.35
N LEU A 56 -12.15 8.03 12.80
CA LEU A 56 -12.38 6.96 11.85
C LEU A 56 -12.29 7.49 10.42
N HIS A 57 -11.37 6.92 9.63
CA HIS A 57 -11.37 7.04 8.18
C HIS A 57 -11.80 5.70 7.58
N ALA A 58 -13.05 5.66 7.14
CA ALA A 58 -13.61 4.51 6.45
C ALA A 58 -13.98 4.88 5.02
N ALA A 59 -13.22 4.35 4.06
CA ALA A 59 -13.42 4.64 2.65
C ALA A 59 -13.68 3.38 1.82
N VAL A 60 -14.42 3.57 0.73
CA VAL A 60 -14.69 2.52 -0.26
C VAL A 60 -14.21 2.99 -1.62
N VAL A 61 -13.43 2.15 -2.31
CA VAL A 61 -12.95 2.40 -3.67
C VAL A 61 -13.29 1.21 -4.55
N GLU A 62 -14.01 1.47 -5.64
CA GLU A 62 -14.32 0.48 -6.66
C GLU A 62 -13.70 0.87 -8.00
N LEU A 63 -12.94 -0.04 -8.61
CA LEU A 63 -12.37 0.12 -9.94
C LEU A 63 -12.93 -0.96 -10.86
N VAL A 64 -13.30 -0.60 -12.08
CA VAL A 64 -13.76 -1.55 -13.11
C VAL A 64 -12.95 -1.33 -14.37
N ALA A 65 -12.14 -2.32 -14.76
CA ALA A 65 -11.35 -2.31 -15.99
C ALA A 65 -12.03 -3.20 -17.04
N LEU A 66 -12.41 -2.59 -18.17
CA LEU A 66 -12.98 -3.26 -19.34
C LEU A 66 -11.87 -3.70 -20.32
N ASP A 67 -12.24 -4.15 -21.51
CA ASP A 67 -11.31 -4.77 -22.46
C ASP A 67 -10.13 -3.84 -22.78
N ASN A 68 -8.90 -4.37 -22.64
CA ASN A 68 -7.64 -3.66 -22.87
C ASN A 68 -7.45 -2.38 -22.01
N ALA A 69 -8.28 -2.18 -20.99
CA ALA A 69 -8.16 -1.04 -20.08
C ALA A 69 -7.05 -1.28 -19.06
N GLN A 70 -6.27 -0.25 -18.78
CA GLN A 70 -5.27 -0.25 -17.72
C GLN A 70 -5.55 0.87 -16.72
N ILE A 71 -5.60 0.52 -15.44
CA ILE A 71 -5.78 1.46 -14.33
C ILE A 71 -4.59 1.32 -13.40
N LYS A 72 -3.92 2.43 -13.11
CA LYS A 72 -2.89 2.52 -12.06
C LYS A 72 -3.44 3.37 -10.92
N TYR A 73 -3.55 2.83 -9.72
CA TYR A 73 -4.11 3.52 -8.57
C TYR A 73 -3.04 3.66 -7.50
N SER A 74 -2.59 4.88 -7.26
CA SER A 74 -1.55 5.18 -6.27
C SER A 74 -2.13 5.86 -5.03
N THR A 75 -1.71 5.45 -3.84
CA THR A 75 -2.09 6.09 -2.57
C THR A 75 -0.85 6.47 -1.80
N VAL A 76 -0.74 7.73 -1.38
CA VAL A 76 0.25 8.16 -0.39
C VAL A 76 -0.53 8.68 0.81
N GLN A 77 -0.31 8.11 1.99
CA GLN A 77 -1.01 8.51 3.21
C GLN A 77 0.00 8.76 4.33
N ASN A 78 -0.10 9.93 4.96
CA ASN A 78 0.64 10.25 6.18
C ASN A 78 -0.30 10.89 7.20
N TRP A 79 -0.58 10.14 8.27
CA TRP A 79 -1.55 10.53 9.30
C TRP A 79 -0.90 10.77 10.65
N TYR A 80 -1.69 11.24 11.61
CA TYR A 80 -1.26 11.33 12.99
C TYR A 80 -1.38 9.96 13.69
N PRO A 81 -0.28 9.35 14.16
CA PRO A 81 -0.27 7.99 14.70
C PRO A 81 -0.87 7.87 16.12
N GLY A 82 -1.19 9.01 16.75
CA GLY A 82 -1.41 9.09 18.19
C GLY A 82 -0.12 9.51 18.91
N ASP A 83 -0.22 9.70 20.23
CA ASP A 83 0.93 10.00 21.06
C ASP A 83 1.77 8.74 21.39
N ILE A 84 2.83 8.92 22.18
CA ILE A 84 3.73 7.84 22.61
C ILE A 84 3.01 6.75 23.42
N ASP A 85 1.92 7.11 24.10
CA ASP A 85 1.10 6.20 24.89
C ASP A 85 0.03 5.49 24.07
N GLY A 86 -0.14 5.86 22.79
CA GLY A 86 -1.12 5.33 21.86
C GLY A 86 -2.51 5.98 21.99
N LYS A 87 -2.58 7.18 22.59
CA LYS A 87 -3.81 7.95 22.68
C LYS A 87 -4.00 8.78 21.40
N GLY A 88 -5.23 8.78 20.89
CA GLY A 88 -5.58 9.47 19.65
C GLY A 88 -5.08 8.73 18.41
N GLY A 89 -4.99 9.48 17.32
CA GLY A 89 -4.64 8.94 16.02
C GLY A 89 -5.84 8.38 15.27
N ILE A 90 -5.57 7.74 14.13
CA ILE A 90 -6.62 7.47 13.14
C ILE A 90 -6.76 5.97 12.88
N TYR A 91 -8.01 5.52 12.82
CA TYR A 91 -8.40 4.19 12.35
C TYR A 91 -8.65 4.22 10.84
N ASN A 92 -7.82 3.48 10.09
CA ASN A 92 -7.84 3.42 8.63
C ASN A 92 -8.52 2.13 8.14
N PHE A 93 -9.84 2.13 8.03
CA PHE A 93 -10.60 0.94 7.64
C PHE A 93 -11.15 1.09 6.22
N VAL A 94 -10.34 0.72 5.23
CA VAL A 94 -10.65 1.01 3.82
C VAL A 94 -10.85 -0.27 3.02
N THR A 95 -11.95 -0.32 2.29
CA THR A 95 -12.23 -1.39 1.33
C THR A 95 -11.95 -0.90 -0.07
N LYS A 96 -10.86 -1.36 -0.69
CA LYS A 96 -10.56 -1.10 -2.11
C LYS A 96 -10.70 -2.39 -2.92
N ARG A 97 -11.39 -2.32 -4.06
CA ARG A 97 -11.61 -3.49 -4.92
C ARG A 97 -11.58 -3.09 -6.39
N GLY A 98 -10.77 -3.81 -7.16
CA GLY A 98 -10.67 -3.70 -8.60
C GLY A 98 -11.21 -4.94 -9.28
N ALA A 99 -12.07 -4.75 -10.27
CA ALA A 99 -12.61 -5.81 -11.12
C ALA A 99 -12.03 -5.65 -12.53
N CYS A 100 -11.11 -6.54 -12.88
CA CYS A 100 -10.61 -6.73 -14.24
C CYS A 100 -11.63 -7.54 -15.03
N ARG A 101 -12.71 -6.89 -15.49
CA ARG A 101 -13.83 -7.53 -16.19
C ARG A 101 -13.49 -7.89 -17.62
N GLY A 102 -12.76 -7.03 -18.31
CA GLY A 102 -12.46 -7.21 -19.72
C GLY A 102 -11.21 -8.04 -20.00
N ALA A 103 -11.13 -8.59 -21.22
CA ALA A 103 -9.94 -9.26 -21.71
C ALA A 103 -8.74 -8.30 -21.76
N ASN A 104 -7.55 -8.80 -21.41
CA ASN A 104 -6.32 -8.00 -21.34
C ASN A 104 -6.40 -6.76 -20.42
N SER A 105 -7.36 -6.73 -19.48
CA SER A 105 -7.49 -5.62 -18.54
C SER A 105 -6.43 -5.69 -17.44
N LYS A 106 -5.99 -4.53 -16.95
CA LYS A 106 -4.93 -4.42 -15.95
C LYS A 106 -5.30 -3.44 -14.84
N ILE A 107 -5.13 -3.85 -13.59
CA ILE A 107 -5.23 -2.97 -12.41
C ILE A 107 -3.94 -3.09 -11.61
N SER A 108 -3.32 -1.96 -11.31
CA SER A 108 -2.08 -1.87 -10.52
C SER A 108 -2.31 -0.97 -9.32
N TRP A 109 -2.20 -1.52 -8.12
CA TRP A 109 -2.27 -0.79 -6.87
C TRP A 109 -0.88 -0.44 -6.39
N THR A 110 -0.63 0.81 -6.06
CA THR A 110 0.61 1.26 -5.43
C THR A 110 0.27 2.04 -4.18
N GLN A 111 0.88 1.72 -3.04
CA GLN A 111 0.59 2.43 -1.80
C GLN A 111 1.83 2.62 -0.92
N VAL A 112 1.88 3.79 -0.28
CA VAL A 112 2.79 4.10 0.82
C VAL A 112 1.94 4.61 1.98
N GLU A 113 2.00 3.90 3.09
CA GLU A 113 1.09 4.09 4.21
C GLU A 113 1.87 4.25 5.51
N THR A 114 1.67 5.39 6.17
CA THR A 114 2.26 5.71 7.47
C THR A 114 1.28 6.50 8.33
N GLY A 115 1.50 6.48 9.64
CA GLY A 115 0.86 7.43 10.56
C GLY A 115 -0.56 7.09 11.03
N SER A 116 -1.15 5.93 10.71
CA SER A 116 -2.44 5.53 11.30
C SER A 116 -2.23 4.81 12.64
N ALA A 117 -3.09 5.00 13.64
CA ALA A 117 -3.03 4.23 14.88
C ALA A 117 -3.35 2.75 14.63
N ILE A 118 -4.40 2.49 13.85
CA ILE A 118 -4.75 1.15 13.37
C ILE A 118 -5.03 1.22 11.87
N THR A 119 -4.41 0.33 11.10
CA THR A 119 -4.65 0.19 9.66
C THR A 119 -5.25 -1.16 9.35
N TRP A 120 -6.37 -1.18 8.62
CA TRP A 120 -6.99 -2.41 8.14
C TRP A 120 -7.40 -2.29 6.68
N LYS A 121 -6.60 -2.85 5.77
CA LYS A 121 -6.78 -2.67 4.32
C LYS A 121 -6.36 -3.87 3.50
N TYR A 122 -7.23 -4.24 2.56
CA TYR A 122 -6.98 -5.32 1.60
C TYR A 122 -7.37 -4.93 0.16
N PRO A 123 -6.65 -4.02 -0.52
CA PRO A 123 -6.87 -3.75 -1.92
C PRO A 123 -6.85 -5.04 -2.73
N SER A 124 -7.92 -5.29 -3.48
CA SER A 124 -8.14 -6.59 -4.11
C SER A 124 -8.24 -6.46 -5.63
N CYS A 125 -7.78 -7.46 -6.37
CA CYS A 125 -8.04 -7.60 -7.81
C CYS A 125 -8.83 -8.88 -8.08
N ILE A 126 -9.98 -8.72 -8.75
CA ILE A 126 -10.78 -9.81 -9.30
C ILE A 126 -10.45 -9.91 -10.79
N LEU A 127 -9.70 -10.93 -11.16
CA LEU A 127 -9.17 -11.16 -12.51
C LEU A 127 -10.16 -12.02 -13.31
N GLN A 128 -11.22 -11.39 -13.81
CA GLN A 128 -12.34 -12.06 -14.50
C GLN A 128 -12.05 -12.29 -15.98
N GLY A 129 -11.51 -11.28 -16.66
CA GLY A 129 -11.19 -11.36 -18.07
C GLY A 129 -9.97 -12.23 -18.36
N ASP A 130 -9.96 -12.89 -19.52
CA ASP A 130 -8.81 -13.64 -19.99
C ASP A 130 -7.61 -12.70 -20.20
N ASN A 131 -6.41 -13.19 -19.86
CA ASN A 131 -5.15 -12.46 -19.86
C ASN A 131 -5.15 -11.20 -18.96
N SER A 132 -6.07 -11.08 -18.01
CA SER A 132 -6.07 -9.93 -17.09
C SER A 132 -4.92 -9.96 -16.09
N VAL A 133 -4.48 -8.78 -15.67
CA VAL A 133 -3.30 -8.57 -14.83
C VAL A 133 -3.66 -7.77 -13.58
N GLY A 134 -3.25 -8.27 -12.41
CA GLY A 134 -3.39 -7.59 -11.13
C GLY A 134 -2.04 -7.35 -10.48
N GLU A 135 -1.72 -6.11 -10.13
CA GLU A 135 -0.46 -5.78 -9.45
C GLU A 135 -0.75 -5.07 -8.13
N PHE A 136 0.09 -5.33 -7.13
CA PHE A 136 0.04 -4.69 -5.83
C PHE A 136 1.44 -4.42 -5.31
N TYR A 137 1.73 -3.16 -5.04
CA TYR A 137 3.00 -2.67 -4.50
C TYR A 137 2.69 -1.86 -3.25
N SER A 138 3.24 -2.26 -2.09
CA SER A 138 2.91 -1.63 -0.81
C SER A 138 4.14 -1.40 0.05
N VAL A 139 4.26 -0.19 0.60
CA VAL A 139 5.09 0.10 1.77
C VAL A 139 4.16 0.42 2.93
N ALA A 140 4.30 -0.30 4.04
CA ALA A 140 3.59 -0.02 5.27
C ALA A 140 4.60 0.22 6.40
N VAL A 141 4.49 1.35 7.09
CA VAL A 141 5.35 1.70 8.24
C VAL A 141 4.51 1.77 9.51
N THR A 142 4.99 1.10 10.55
CA THR A 142 4.44 1.19 11.91
C THR A 142 5.55 1.54 12.89
N SER A 143 5.30 2.54 13.73
CA SER A 143 6.15 2.97 14.84
C SER A 143 5.29 3.18 16.09
N LEU A 144 5.89 3.54 17.22
CA LEU A 144 5.21 3.72 18.51
C LEU A 144 4.30 2.52 18.82
N LYS A 145 3.03 2.72 19.16
CA LYS A 145 2.04 1.65 19.41
C LYS A 145 1.12 1.38 18.21
N GLN A 146 1.52 1.78 17.00
CA GLN A 146 0.71 1.59 15.80
C GLN A 146 0.56 0.10 15.46
N GLN A 147 -0.61 -0.24 14.91
CA GLN A 147 -0.90 -1.58 14.41
C GLN A 147 -1.36 -1.51 12.95
N ALA A 148 -0.79 -2.35 12.10
CA ALA A 148 -1.21 -2.47 10.71
C ALA A 148 -1.51 -3.93 10.40
N ASP A 149 -2.72 -4.22 9.91
CA ASP A 149 -3.06 -5.46 9.21
C ASP A 149 -3.40 -5.09 7.77
N THR A 150 -2.41 -5.24 6.90
CA THR A 150 -2.48 -4.79 5.50
C THR A 150 -2.10 -5.91 4.56
N GLY A 151 -2.59 -5.85 3.33
CA GLY A 151 -2.17 -6.77 2.29
C GLY A 151 -3.09 -6.70 1.10
N THR A 152 -3.23 -7.80 0.37
CA THR A 152 -3.99 -7.80 -0.88
C THR A 152 -4.69 -9.12 -1.11
N LYS A 153 -5.74 -9.11 -1.95
CA LYS A 153 -6.42 -10.33 -2.39
C LYS A 153 -6.42 -10.39 -3.91
N MET A 154 -5.76 -11.41 -4.47
CA MET A 154 -5.73 -11.69 -5.90
C MET A 154 -6.62 -12.90 -6.19
N ILE A 155 -7.71 -12.69 -6.94
CA ILE A 155 -8.68 -13.73 -7.26
C ILE A 155 -8.62 -13.99 -8.76
N HIS A 156 -8.02 -15.11 -9.15
CA HIS A 156 -7.86 -15.55 -10.53
C HIS A 156 -9.07 -16.35 -11.00
N ILE A 157 -9.76 -15.85 -12.03
CA ILE A 157 -10.96 -16.47 -12.59
C ILE A 157 -10.76 -16.75 -14.09
N GLY A 158 -10.32 -15.75 -14.86
CA GLY A 158 -10.03 -15.88 -16.29
C GLY A 158 -8.79 -16.71 -16.60
N LYS A 159 -8.65 -17.13 -17.86
CA LYS A 159 -7.48 -17.87 -18.36
C LYS A 159 -6.27 -16.96 -18.48
N ASN A 160 -5.07 -17.53 -18.33
CA ASN A 160 -3.77 -16.87 -18.44
C ASN A 160 -3.64 -15.60 -17.57
N THR A 161 -4.38 -15.51 -16.48
CA THR A 161 -4.37 -14.36 -15.57
C THR A 161 -3.05 -14.28 -14.81
N ARG A 162 -2.56 -13.06 -14.58
CA ARG A 162 -1.28 -12.84 -13.89
C ARG A 162 -1.45 -11.93 -12.70
N SER A 163 -0.77 -12.23 -11.60
CA SER A 163 -0.68 -11.31 -10.48
C SER A 163 0.72 -11.19 -9.91
N THR A 164 1.05 -9.97 -9.47
CA THR A 164 2.31 -9.64 -8.81
C THR A 164 2.00 -8.91 -7.52
N ILE A 165 2.59 -9.37 -6.42
CA ILE A 165 2.42 -8.79 -5.09
C ILE A 165 3.82 -8.50 -4.54
N ILE A 166 4.13 -7.24 -4.29
CA ILE A 166 5.36 -6.83 -3.60
C ILE A 166 4.95 -5.99 -2.39
N SER A 167 5.20 -6.53 -1.19
CA SER A 167 4.91 -5.88 0.07
C SER A 167 6.20 -5.68 0.86
N LYS A 168 6.44 -4.45 1.29
CA LYS A 168 7.55 -4.04 2.15
C LYS A 168 6.97 -3.50 3.46
N GLY A 169 7.07 -4.28 4.52
CA GLY A 169 6.65 -3.87 5.87
C GLY A 169 7.84 -3.34 6.67
N ILE A 170 7.67 -2.22 7.38
CA ILE A 170 8.66 -1.68 8.31
C ILE A 170 8.00 -1.56 9.69
N SER A 171 8.66 -2.12 10.70
CA SER A 171 8.22 -2.05 12.10
C SER A 171 9.31 -1.43 12.94
N ALA A 172 8.97 -0.41 13.73
CA ALA A 172 9.88 0.28 14.63
C ALA A 172 9.27 0.46 16.02
N LEU A 173 10.11 0.70 17.03
CA LEU A 173 9.71 0.89 18.43
C LEU A 173 8.82 -0.26 18.94
N LEU A 174 7.53 -0.01 19.26
CA LEU A 174 6.56 -1.04 19.69
C LEU A 174 5.59 -1.42 18.56
N GLY A 175 5.82 -0.92 17.34
CA GLY A 175 4.90 -1.04 16.21
C GLY A 175 4.71 -2.48 15.79
N GLN A 176 3.47 -2.84 15.47
CA GLN A 176 3.09 -4.18 15.00
C GLN A 176 2.61 -4.10 13.56
N ASN A 177 3.42 -4.63 12.64
CA ASN A 177 3.08 -4.70 11.24
C ASN A 177 2.72 -6.12 10.87
N THR A 178 1.57 -6.30 10.25
CA THR A 178 1.07 -7.58 9.76
C THR A 178 0.77 -7.45 8.28
N TYR A 179 1.48 -8.25 7.48
CA TYR A 179 1.06 -8.56 6.13
C TYR A 179 0.06 -9.72 6.14
N ARG A 180 -1.10 -9.54 5.53
CA ARG A 180 -2.10 -10.58 5.30
C ARG A 180 -2.59 -10.55 3.87
N GLY A 181 -2.17 -11.56 3.10
CA GLY A 181 -2.49 -11.67 1.68
C GLY A 181 -3.26 -12.93 1.34
N ALA A 182 -4.10 -12.88 0.29
CA ALA A 182 -4.77 -14.06 -0.24
C ALA A 182 -4.61 -14.17 -1.76
N VAL A 183 -4.13 -15.32 -2.24
CA VAL A 183 -4.08 -15.67 -3.65
C VAL A 183 -5.01 -16.85 -3.87
N GLN A 184 -6.05 -16.65 -4.68
CA GLN A 184 -7.03 -17.66 -4.99
C GLN A 184 -7.03 -17.93 -6.49
N VAL A 185 -6.85 -19.19 -6.88
CA VAL A 185 -6.93 -19.64 -8.27
C VAL A 185 -8.12 -20.56 -8.44
N LEU A 186 -9.16 -20.09 -9.12
CA LEU A 186 -10.38 -20.87 -9.35
C LEU A 186 -10.19 -21.93 -10.44
N LYS A 187 -11.09 -22.92 -10.47
CA LYS A 187 -11.03 -24.07 -11.40
C LYS A 187 -10.93 -23.65 -12.88
N GLY A 188 -11.56 -22.54 -13.27
CA GLY A 188 -11.54 -22.04 -14.66
C GLY A 188 -10.28 -21.28 -15.07
N ALA A 189 -9.42 -20.91 -14.12
CA ALA A 189 -8.26 -20.05 -14.34
C ALA A 189 -7.05 -20.87 -14.84
N HIS A 190 -7.14 -21.37 -16.07
CA HIS A 190 -6.05 -22.11 -16.70
C HIS A 190 -4.81 -21.23 -16.90
N ASN A 191 -3.62 -21.79 -16.66
CA ASN A 191 -2.33 -21.11 -16.78
C ASN A 191 -2.21 -19.82 -15.95
N ALA A 192 -2.92 -19.72 -14.82
CA ALA A 192 -2.78 -18.59 -13.92
C ALA A 192 -1.36 -18.52 -13.35
N ARG A 193 -0.83 -17.30 -13.20
CA ARG A 193 0.49 -17.06 -12.61
C ARG A 193 0.41 -16.06 -11.47
N ASN A 194 1.06 -16.36 -10.35
CA ASN A 194 1.24 -15.43 -9.25
C ASN A 194 2.69 -15.44 -8.78
N PHE A 195 3.24 -14.25 -8.55
CA PHE A 195 4.47 -14.04 -7.81
C PHE A 195 4.19 -13.11 -6.63
N THR A 196 4.54 -13.56 -5.42
CA THR A 196 4.35 -12.80 -4.19
C THR A 196 5.66 -12.70 -3.43
N GLN A 197 6.06 -11.47 -3.09
CA GLN A 197 7.24 -11.17 -2.28
C GLN A 197 6.83 -10.29 -1.10
N CYS A 198 7.07 -10.78 0.11
CA CYS A 198 6.70 -10.12 1.37
C CYS A 198 7.94 -9.91 2.23
N ASP A 199 8.55 -8.74 2.14
CA ASP A 199 9.73 -8.42 2.94
C ASP A 199 9.34 -7.57 4.14
N SER A 200 9.93 -7.88 5.28
CA SER A 200 9.75 -7.15 6.54
C SER A 200 11.07 -6.64 7.07
N MET A 201 11.09 -5.39 7.56
CA MET A 201 12.24 -4.77 8.21
C MET A 201 11.89 -4.39 9.64
N LEU A 202 12.67 -4.90 10.60
CA LEU A 202 12.55 -4.52 12.01
C LEU A 202 13.63 -3.50 12.38
N ILE A 203 13.21 -2.46 13.10
CA ILE A 203 14.06 -1.42 13.67
C ILE A 203 13.86 -1.45 15.18
N GLY A 204 14.91 -1.85 15.92
CA GLY A 204 14.84 -2.10 17.36
C GLY A 204 14.62 -3.58 17.72
N ASP A 205 14.23 -3.83 18.97
CA ASP A 205 14.09 -5.16 19.57
C ASP A 205 12.68 -5.46 20.12
N GLN A 206 11.79 -4.45 20.19
CA GLN A 206 10.45 -4.58 20.75
C GLN A 206 9.31 -4.54 19.71
N CYS A 207 9.62 -4.26 18.45
CA CYS A 207 8.64 -4.22 17.36
C CYS A 207 8.35 -5.62 16.81
N GLY A 208 7.23 -5.76 16.09
CA GLY A 208 6.83 -7.02 15.47
C GLY A 208 6.52 -6.87 13.99
N ALA A 209 6.92 -7.87 13.21
CA ALA A 209 6.54 -8.03 11.82
C ALA A 209 5.99 -9.44 11.58
N HIS A 210 4.78 -9.54 11.07
CA HIS A 210 4.03 -10.80 10.92
C HIS A 210 3.59 -10.97 9.47
N THR A 211 3.68 -12.20 8.94
CA THR A 211 3.31 -12.50 7.55
C THR A 211 2.36 -13.68 7.52
N PHE A 212 1.11 -13.45 7.11
CA PHE A 212 0.05 -14.47 7.02
C PHE A 212 -0.44 -14.61 5.57
N PRO A 213 0.24 -15.42 4.75
CA PRO A 213 -0.20 -15.70 3.39
C PRO A 213 -1.30 -16.77 3.36
N TYR A 214 -2.29 -16.58 2.49
CA TYR A 214 -3.32 -17.55 2.18
C TYR A 214 -3.25 -17.90 0.70
N ILE A 215 -3.07 -19.18 0.39
CA ILE A 215 -2.97 -19.67 -0.99
C ILE A 215 -3.99 -20.79 -1.17
N ASP A 216 -4.97 -20.59 -2.06
CA ASP A 216 -5.98 -21.59 -2.45
C ASP A 216 -5.93 -21.80 -3.96
N VAL A 217 -5.34 -22.90 -4.40
CA VAL A 217 -5.13 -23.21 -5.82
C VAL A 217 -5.99 -24.40 -6.22
N ARG A 218 -6.98 -24.15 -7.09
CA ARG A 218 -7.95 -25.16 -7.55
C ARG A 218 -7.80 -25.51 -9.03
N ASN A 219 -6.68 -25.11 -9.66
CA ASN A 219 -6.37 -25.44 -11.04
C ASN A 219 -4.92 -25.97 -11.16
N PRO A 220 -4.69 -27.17 -11.73
CA PRO A 220 -3.37 -27.80 -11.78
C PRO A 220 -2.38 -27.15 -12.76
N SER A 221 -2.87 -26.30 -13.67
CA SER A 221 -2.00 -25.57 -14.62
C SER A 221 -1.44 -24.26 -14.05
N ALA A 222 -1.80 -23.91 -12.82
CA ALA A 222 -1.37 -22.68 -12.17
C ALA A 222 0.07 -22.74 -11.67
N GLN A 223 0.77 -21.61 -11.72
CA GLN A 223 2.09 -21.41 -11.14
C GLN A 223 1.98 -20.32 -10.07
N VAL A 224 2.26 -20.65 -8.81
CA VAL A 224 2.13 -19.72 -7.69
C VAL A 224 3.41 -19.79 -6.86
N GLU A 225 4.07 -18.65 -6.72
CA GLU A 225 5.32 -18.50 -5.98
C GLU A 225 5.12 -17.48 -4.85
N HIS A 226 5.60 -17.81 -3.66
CA HIS A 226 5.55 -16.94 -2.49
C HIS A 226 6.89 -16.95 -1.75
N GLU A 227 7.47 -15.78 -1.61
CA GLU A 227 8.71 -15.53 -0.89
C GLU A 227 8.44 -14.53 0.25
N ALA A 228 9.05 -14.77 1.39
CA ALA A 228 8.99 -13.86 2.52
C ALA A 228 10.35 -13.77 3.22
N THR A 229 10.85 -12.54 3.38
CA THR A 229 12.16 -12.28 3.99
C THR A 229 12.02 -11.34 5.17
N THR A 230 12.77 -11.61 6.23
CA THR A 230 12.87 -10.70 7.38
C THR A 230 14.28 -10.13 7.44
N SER A 231 14.36 -8.81 7.55
CA SER A 231 15.61 -8.04 7.67
C SER A 231 15.59 -7.24 8.96
N LYS A 232 16.75 -7.02 9.55
CA LYS A 232 16.95 -6.09 10.66
C LYS A 232 18.06 -5.13 10.27
N ILE A 233 17.92 -3.85 10.62
CA ILE A 233 19.02 -2.91 10.48
C ILE A 233 20.06 -3.24 11.55
N GLY A 234 21.23 -3.71 11.12
CA GLY A 234 22.31 -4.11 12.02
C GLY A 234 23.11 -2.92 12.52
N GLU A 235 23.60 -3.01 13.77
CA GLU A 235 24.49 -1.99 14.35
C GLU A 235 25.73 -1.76 13.49
N ASP A 236 26.30 -2.82 12.90
CA ASP A 236 27.46 -2.73 11.99
C ASP A 236 27.18 -1.89 10.74
N GLN A 237 25.96 -1.97 10.19
CA GLN A 237 25.56 -1.18 9.01
C GLN A 237 25.48 0.32 9.36
N ILE A 238 24.91 0.63 10.52
CA ILE A 238 24.83 1.99 11.05
C ILE A 238 26.21 2.51 11.42
N PHE A 239 27.02 1.72 12.11
CA PHE A 239 28.39 2.04 12.46
C PHE A 239 29.23 2.36 11.22
N TYR A 240 29.11 1.55 10.16
CA TYR A 240 29.79 1.79 8.89
C TYR A 240 29.39 3.13 8.25
N CYS A 241 28.09 3.45 8.25
CA CYS A 241 27.59 4.74 7.73
C CYS A 241 28.09 5.92 8.58
N ASN A 242 28.02 5.79 9.90
CA ASN A 242 28.50 6.79 10.87
C ASN A 242 30.00 7.06 10.69
N GLN A 243 30.81 6.03 10.46
CA GLN A 243 32.25 6.17 10.19
C GLN A 243 32.53 6.99 8.91
N ARG A 244 31.58 7.04 7.98
CA ARG A 244 31.64 7.87 6.76
C ARG A 244 31.07 9.28 6.95
N GLY A 245 30.74 9.66 8.19
CA GLY A 245 30.21 10.98 8.53
C GLY A 245 28.72 11.15 8.21
N ILE A 246 28.01 10.05 7.91
CA ILE A 246 26.56 10.05 7.72
C ILE A 246 25.92 9.98 9.11
N SER A 247 24.93 10.82 9.41
CA SER A 247 24.22 10.75 10.69
C SER A 247 23.47 9.42 10.83
N THR A 248 23.18 8.99 12.05
CA THR A 248 22.45 7.73 12.28
C THR A 248 21.04 7.78 11.68
N GLU A 249 20.37 8.93 11.75
CA GLU A 249 19.06 9.15 11.12
C GLU A 249 19.14 9.07 9.59
N ASP A 250 20.13 9.73 8.97
CA ASP A 250 20.35 9.68 7.53
C ASP A 250 20.71 8.26 7.05
N ALA A 251 21.50 7.53 7.85
CA ALA A 251 21.86 6.15 7.55
C ALA A 251 20.63 5.23 7.54
N VAL A 252 19.76 5.35 8.53
CA VAL A 252 18.51 4.58 8.63
C VAL A 252 17.59 4.93 7.47
N SER A 253 17.39 6.22 7.20
CA SER A 253 16.60 6.70 6.07
C SER A 253 17.13 6.17 4.74
N MET A 254 18.45 6.17 4.54
CA MET A 254 19.08 5.63 3.33
C MET A 254 18.84 4.13 3.17
N ILE A 255 19.03 3.33 4.22
CA ILE A 255 18.82 1.88 4.21
C ILE A 255 17.35 1.55 3.92
N VAL A 256 16.42 2.25 4.59
CA VAL A 256 14.98 2.06 4.43
C VAL A 256 14.52 2.44 3.01
N ASN A 257 15.03 3.55 2.46
CA ASN A 257 14.75 3.94 1.08
C ASN A 257 15.29 2.90 0.08
N GLY A 258 16.47 2.32 0.34
CA GLY A 258 17.00 1.20 -0.43
C GLY A 258 16.09 -0.03 -0.39
N PHE A 259 15.58 -0.37 0.80
CA PHE A 259 14.65 -1.48 1.01
C PHE A 259 13.32 -1.29 0.27
N CYS A 260 12.80 -0.05 0.23
CA CYS A 260 11.53 0.29 -0.42
C CYS A 260 11.64 0.59 -1.92
N LYS A 261 12.85 0.56 -2.50
CA LYS A 261 13.15 1.04 -3.86
C LYS A 261 12.21 0.48 -4.93
N GLU A 262 11.92 -0.82 -4.89
CA GLU A 262 11.05 -1.49 -5.88
C GLU A 262 9.62 -0.93 -5.88
N VAL A 263 9.06 -0.66 -4.70
CA VAL A 263 7.71 -0.10 -4.58
C VAL A 263 7.70 1.39 -4.94
N LEU A 264 8.72 2.14 -4.52
CA LEU A 264 8.83 3.56 -4.83
C LEU A 264 9.01 3.82 -6.33
N ALA A 265 9.68 2.91 -7.05
CA ALA A 265 9.80 2.99 -8.51
C ALA A 265 8.45 2.86 -9.24
N GLU A 266 7.44 2.26 -8.59
CA GLU A 266 6.09 2.16 -9.13
C GLU A 266 5.24 3.41 -8.85
N LEU A 267 5.70 4.35 -8.03
CA LEU A 267 5.03 5.64 -7.89
C LEU A 267 5.45 6.60 -9.01
N PRO A 268 4.57 7.53 -9.44
CA PRO A 268 5.01 8.64 -10.28
C PRO A 268 6.09 9.45 -9.55
N MET A 269 7.08 9.96 -10.29
CA MET A 269 8.31 10.55 -9.73
C MET A 269 8.06 11.62 -8.67
N GLU A 270 7.07 12.49 -8.89
CA GLU A 270 6.69 13.55 -7.92
C GLU A 270 6.27 12.95 -6.56
N PHE A 271 5.47 11.88 -6.58
CA PHE A 271 5.00 11.20 -5.37
C PHE A 271 6.06 10.29 -4.75
N ALA A 272 6.97 9.74 -5.55
CA ALA A 272 8.08 8.95 -5.04
C ALA A 272 8.99 9.81 -4.14
N VAL A 273 9.28 11.04 -4.55
CA VAL A 273 10.08 11.99 -3.75
C VAL A 273 9.35 12.41 -2.47
N GLU A 274 8.05 12.65 -2.55
CA GLU A 274 7.22 12.95 -1.36
C GLU A 274 7.20 11.77 -0.38
N ALA A 275 6.96 10.56 -0.88
CA ALA A 275 6.97 9.33 -0.09
C ALA A 275 8.32 9.11 0.62
N GLN A 276 9.45 9.31 -0.06
CA GLN A 276 10.78 9.18 0.55
C GLN A 276 10.98 10.14 1.73
N LYS A 277 10.54 11.39 1.59
CA LYS A 277 10.60 12.37 2.69
C LYS A 277 9.70 11.99 3.85
N LEU A 278 8.48 11.53 3.56
CA LEU A 278 7.53 11.08 4.57
C LEU A 278 8.02 9.86 5.36
N LEU A 279 8.65 8.90 4.68
CA LEU A 279 9.28 7.73 5.32
C LEU A 279 10.40 8.16 6.27
N GLY A 280 11.23 9.13 5.87
CA GLY A 280 12.29 9.67 6.73
C GLY A 280 11.73 10.28 8.02
N ILE A 281 10.75 11.18 7.92
CA ILE A 281 10.13 11.84 9.09
C ILE A 281 9.44 10.83 10.00
N SER A 282 8.77 9.81 9.44
CA SER A 282 8.07 8.79 10.24
C SER A 282 9.00 7.90 11.06
N LEU A 283 10.29 7.87 10.70
CA LEU A 283 11.31 7.03 11.31
C LEU A 283 12.32 7.83 12.14
N GLU A 284 12.22 9.16 12.14
CA GLU A 284 12.99 10.05 13.01
C GLU A 284 12.73 9.68 14.49
N GLY A 285 13.78 9.58 15.29
CA GLY A 285 13.68 9.14 16.69
C GLY A 285 13.25 7.68 16.91
N SER A 286 13.06 6.87 15.84
CA SER A 286 12.73 5.43 15.97
C SER A 286 13.96 4.54 16.19
N VAL A 287 15.14 5.16 16.31
CA VAL A 287 16.45 4.53 16.44
C VAL A 287 17.04 5.04 17.76
N GLY A 288 16.80 4.28 18.83
CA GLY A 288 17.20 4.60 20.20
C GLY A 288 16.75 3.54 21.17
#